data_AF-A0A2T8I542-F1
#
_entry.id   AF-A0A2T8I542-F1
#
_cell.length_a   1.000
_cell.length_b   1.000
_cell.length_c   1.000
_cell.angle_alpha   90.00
_cell.angle_beta   90.00
_cell.angle_gamma   90.00
#
_symmetry.space_group_name_H-M   'P 1'
#
loop_
_entity.id
_entity.type
_entity.pdbx_description
1 polymer ?
#
loop_
_entity_poly.entity_id
_entity_poly.type
_entity_poly.pdbx_seq_one_letter_code
_entity_poly.pdbx_strand_id
1 'polypeptide(L)'
;MGESRGSIAFFTSYRPPVPLDIFCCPVPPSSRQSELHLTDGLSYNYNCRPIPPAALKTIIKRLRLAPETIIDDDVDSGQITGLVFVSEREHNLETLHVALRFIASGEVNVFSLADIYGTDLFSGARLEDNGCIAGGYEVNGSTIDHYLVYVSTKEPVQERRSPWNIVYKTNLRTGETERLTPLGLVTLVACYSSHFSYLWSDA
;
A
#
# COMPACT_ATOMS: atom_id res chain seq x y z
N MET A 1 -29.72 8.30 6.33
CA MET A 1 -29.99 7.78 4.97
C MET A 1 -28.82 6.85 4.65
N GLY A 2 -29.00 5.54 4.75
CA GLY A 2 -27.89 4.58 4.66
C GLY A 2 -27.53 4.33 3.19
N GLU A 3 -26.29 4.62 2.80
CA GLU A 3 -25.77 4.24 1.49
C GLU A 3 -25.75 2.71 1.34
N SER A 4 -26.47 2.19 0.36
CA SER A 4 -26.32 0.80 -0.09
C SER A 4 -25.03 0.70 -0.90
N ARG A 5 -23.95 0.23 -0.27
CA ARG A 5 -22.69 -0.08 -0.95
C ARG A 5 -22.78 -1.46 -1.57
N GLY A 6 -22.96 -1.54 -2.88
CA GLY A 6 -22.75 -2.77 -3.65
C GLY A 6 -21.26 -3.05 -3.79
N SER A 7 -20.85 -4.31 -3.61
CA SER A 7 -19.51 -4.77 -3.95
C SER A 7 -19.55 -5.58 -5.26
N ILE A 8 -18.57 -5.35 -6.13
CA ILE A 8 -18.35 -6.19 -7.32
C ILE A 8 -17.13 -7.04 -7.02
N ALA A 9 -17.29 -8.36 -7.07
CA ALA A 9 -16.20 -9.32 -6.91
C ALA A 9 -15.84 -9.90 -8.27
N PHE A 10 -14.56 -9.85 -8.62
CA PHE A 10 -14.01 -10.54 -9.78
C PHE A 10 -13.27 -11.78 -9.30
N PHE A 11 -13.61 -12.96 -9.83
CA PHE A 11 -12.83 -14.18 -9.65
C PHE A 11 -12.43 -14.67 -11.03
N THR A 12 -11.13 -14.70 -11.30
CA THR A 12 -10.58 -15.19 -12.55
C THR A 12 -9.38 -16.08 -12.24
N SER A 13 -9.25 -17.21 -12.96
CA SER A 13 -8.08 -18.10 -12.87
C SER A 13 -6.86 -17.58 -13.66
N TYR A 14 -7.02 -16.44 -14.32
CA TYR A 14 -6.05 -15.74 -15.15
C TYR A 14 -6.32 -14.24 -15.08
N ARG A 15 -5.40 -13.39 -15.55
CA ARG A 15 -5.59 -11.93 -15.57
C ARG A 15 -6.92 -11.56 -16.25
N PRO A 16 -7.86 -10.87 -15.55
CA PRO A 16 -9.08 -10.40 -16.18
C PRO A 16 -8.72 -9.47 -17.36
N PRO A 17 -9.46 -9.51 -18.49
CA PRO A 17 -9.24 -8.57 -19.60
C PRO A 17 -9.67 -7.13 -19.26
N VAL A 18 -10.06 -6.87 -18.01
CA VAL A 18 -10.49 -5.56 -17.52
C VAL A 18 -9.28 -4.89 -16.85
N PRO A 19 -8.74 -3.79 -17.40
CA PRO A 19 -7.76 -2.98 -16.69
C PRO A 19 -8.45 -2.39 -15.45
N LEU A 20 -7.98 -2.79 -14.26
CA LEU A 20 -8.39 -2.15 -13.02
C LEU A 20 -7.48 -0.95 -12.80
N ASP A 21 -8.07 0.23 -12.99
CA ASP A 21 -7.43 1.52 -12.78
C ASP A 21 -7.95 2.17 -11.50
N ILE A 22 -7.08 2.98 -10.88
CA ILE A 22 -7.38 3.66 -9.64
C ILE A 22 -7.65 5.13 -9.96
N PHE A 23 -8.81 5.62 -9.54
CA PHE A 23 -9.21 7.01 -9.70
C PHE A 23 -9.40 7.67 -8.33
N CYS A 24 -9.05 8.95 -8.24
CA CYS A 24 -9.33 9.81 -7.09
C CYS A 24 -10.35 10.87 -7.47
N CYS A 25 -11.32 11.14 -6.61
CA CYS A 25 -12.25 12.24 -6.77
C CYS A 25 -12.38 13.01 -5.44
N PRO A 26 -12.36 14.35 -5.44
CA PRO A 26 -12.66 15.14 -4.25
C PRO A 26 -14.09 14.85 -3.76
N VAL A 27 -14.29 15.03 -2.45
CA VAL A 27 -15.61 14.88 -1.80
C VAL A 27 -15.97 16.22 -1.14
N PRO A 28 -17.08 16.88 -1.54
CA PRO A 28 -18.02 16.46 -2.59
C PRO A 28 -17.41 16.57 -4.00
N PRO A 29 -17.84 15.73 -4.96
CA PRO A 29 -17.40 15.82 -6.34
C PRO A 29 -17.87 17.16 -6.93
N SER A 30 -16.93 17.94 -7.48
CA SER A 30 -17.23 19.23 -8.09
C SER A 30 -17.70 19.08 -9.54
N SER A 31 -17.22 18.08 -10.28
CA SER A 31 -17.71 17.72 -11.63
C SER A 31 -17.21 16.33 -12.06
N ARG A 32 -17.66 15.79 -13.20
CA ARG A 32 -17.07 14.55 -13.76
C ARG A 32 -15.59 14.68 -14.14
N GLN A 33 -15.12 15.91 -14.37
CA GLN A 33 -13.73 16.19 -14.72
C GLN A 33 -12.83 16.22 -13.47
N SER A 34 -13.40 16.11 -12.26
CA SER A 34 -12.63 16.02 -11.02
C SER A 34 -12.14 14.60 -10.71
N GLU A 35 -12.56 13.59 -11.47
CA GLU A 35 -11.96 12.25 -11.41
C GLU A 35 -10.56 12.29 -12.03
N LEU A 36 -9.55 12.07 -11.20
CA LEU A 36 -8.16 11.98 -11.58
C LEU A 36 -7.72 10.53 -11.65
N HIS A 37 -7.15 10.13 -12.78
CA HIS A 37 -6.52 8.83 -12.95
C HIS A 37 -5.17 8.80 -12.21
N LEU A 38 -4.99 7.83 -11.32
CA LEU A 38 -3.79 7.71 -10.46
C LEU A 38 -2.79 6.67 -10.97
N THR A 39 -3.21 5.85 -11.93
CA THR A 39 -2.43 4.75 -12.50
C THR A 39 -2.08 5.02 -13.95
N ASP A 40 -1.26 4.15 -14.53
CA ASP A 40 -0.69 4.31 -15.87
C ASP A 40 -1.62 3.89 -17.02
N GLY A 41 -2.78 3.30 -16.72
CA GLY A 41 -3.71 2.74 -17.72
C GLY A 41 -3.19 1.50 -18.44
N LEU A 42 -2.05 0.94 -18.01
CA LEU A 42 -1.36 -0.18 -18.65
C LEU A 42 -1.23 -1.38 -17.71
N SER A 43 -0.86 -1.10 -16.46
CA SER A 43 -0.62 -2.09 -15.43
C SER A 43 -1.93 -2.49 -14.75
N TYR A 44 -1.99 -3.71 -14.21
CA TYR A 44 -3.09 -4.11 -13.36
C TYR A 44 -2.86 -3.56 -11.95
N ASN A 45 -3.83 -2.83 -11.39
CA ASN A 45 -3.69 -2.16 -10.10
C ASN A 45 -4.88 -2.49 -9.19
N TYR A 46 -4.62 -2.85 -7.93
CA TYR A 46 -5.68 -3.24 -7.00
C TYR A 46 -5.29 -3.07 -5.53
N ASN A 47 -6.25 -3.30 -4.63
CA ASN A 47 -6.08 -3.24 -3.16
C ASN A 47 -5.55 -1.90 -2.62
N CYS A 48 -6.06 -0.80 -3.17
CA CYS A 48 -5.67 0.55 -2.79
C CYS A 48 -6.02 0.85 -1.32
N ARG A 49 -5.04 1.33 -0.55
CA ARG A 49 -5.23 1.79 0.83
C ARG A 49 -4.66 3.21 0.99
N PRO A 50 -5.41 4.13 1.60
CA PRO A 50 -4.89 5.46 1.90
C PRO A 50 -3.77 5.37 2.94
N ILE A 51 -2.76 6.23 2.81
CA ILE A 51 -1.66 6.37 3.76
C ILE A 51 -2.02 7.50 4.75
N PRO A 52 -2.05 7.24 6.07
CA PRO A 52 -2.29 8.28 7.06
C PRO A 52 -1.25 9.42 6.96
N PRO A 53 -1.64 10.69 7.24
CA PRO A 53 -0.74 11.85 7.12
C PRO A 53 0.61 11.69 7.83
N ALA A 54 0.61 11.16 9.07
CA ALA A 54 1.84 10.94 9.83
C ALA A 54 2.79 9.91 9.19
N ALA A 55 2.24 8.83 8.63
CA ALA A 55 3.00 7.84 7.86
C ALA A 55 3.53 8.44 6.54
N LEU A 56 2.69 9.23 5.86
CA LEU A 56 3.02 9.84 4.59
C LEU A 56 4.21 10.80 4.70
N LYS A 57 4.23 11.64 5.74
CA LYS A 57 5.38 12.50 6.06
C LYS A 57 6.68 11.71 6.21
N THR A 58 6.61 10.54 6.83
CA THR A 58 7.77 9.65 7.02
C THR A 58 8.29 9.12 5.69
N ILE A 59 7.39 8.67 4.79
CA ILE A 59 7.74 8.18 3.46
C ILE A 59 8.35 9.29 2.59
N ILE A 60 7.74 10.47 2.57
CA ILE A 60 8.22 11.63 1.80
C ILE A 60 9.64 12.02 2.22
N LYS A 61 9.89 12.12 3.55
CA LYS A 61 11.24 12.40 4.09
C LYS A 61 12.26 11.36 3.62
N ARG A 62 11.85 10.09 3.48
CA ARG A 62 12.72 9.01 3.01
C ARG A 62 13.00 9.05 1.50
N LEU A 63 12.00 9.40 0.70
CA LEU A 63 12.15 9.59 -0.76
C LEU A 63 13.12 10.71 -1.12
N ARG A 64 13.52 11.55 -0.15
CA ARG A 64 14.37 12.73 -0.36
C ARG A 64 13.82 13.67 -1.45
N LEU A 65 12.50 13.67 -1.64
CA LEU A 65 11.83 14.72 -2.40
C LEU A 65 12.24 16.04 -1.74
N ALA A 66 12.80 16.95 -2.54
CA ALA A 66 13.54 18.10 -2.03
C ALA A 66 12.75 18.80 -0.89
N PRO A 67 13.31 18.95 0.32
CA PRO A 67 12.59 19.45 1.50
C PRO A 67 12.04 20.88 1.32
N GLU A 68 12.45 21.59 0.27
CA GLU A 68 11.92 22.91 -0.09
C GLU A 68 10.57 22.85 -0.84
N THR A 69 10.15 21.67 -1.32
CA THR A 69 8.94 21.50 -2.16
C THR A 69 7.75 20.85 -1.45
N ILE A 70 7.94 20.26 -0.27
CA ILE A 70 6.88 19.57 0.47
C ILE A 70 6.94 19.95 1.94
N ILE A 71 5.97 20.75 2.38
CA ILE A 71 5.85 21.18 3.78
C ILE A 71 4.98 20.15 4.52
N ASP A 72 5.32 19.82 5.77
CA ASP A 72 4.48 18.93 6.60
C ASP A 72 3.01 19.43 6.65
N ASP A 73 2.80 20.74 6.50
CA ASP A 73 1.50 21.41 6.38
C ASP A 73 0.73 21.03 5.10
N ASP A 74 1.41 20.76 3.98
CA ASP A 74 0.75 20.33 2.73
C ASP A 74 0.14 18.93 2.90
N VAL A 75 0.80 18.07 3.67
CA VAL A 75 0.28 16.74 4.01
C VAL A 75 -0.90 16.87 4.99
N ASP A 76 -0.78 17.71 6.01
CA ASP A 76 -1.85 17.89 7.02
C ASP A 76 -3.10 18.56 6.45
N SER A 77 -2.93 19.51 5.53
CA SER A 77 -4.03 20.17 4.82
C SER A 77 -4.62 19.31 3.68
N GLY A 78 -4.02 18.16 3.39
CA GLY A 78 -4.43 17.27 2.31
C GLY A 78 -4.06 17.73 0.91
N GLN A 79 -3.23 18.78 0.76
CA GLN A 79 -2.65 19.17 -0.53
C GLN A 79 -1.75 18.09 -1.12
N ILE A 80 -1.17 17.25 -0.26
CA ILE A 80 -0.45 16.03 -0.65
C ILE A 80 -1.12 14.84 0.02
N THR A 81 -1.55 13.88 -0.81
CA THR A 81 -2.17 12.64 -0.35
C THR A 81 -1.41 11.44 -0.90
N GLY A 82 -1.46 10.33 -0.16
CA GLY A 82 -0.71 9.13 -0.49
C GLY A 82 -1.59 7.88 -0.44
N LEU A 83 -1.31 6.93 -1.31
CA LEU A 83 -1.93 5.62 -1.31
C LEU A 83 -0.90 4.53 -1.59
N VAL A 84 -1.12 3.37 -0.99
CA VAL A 84 -0.40 2.13 -1.29
C VAL A 84 -1.32 1.21 -2.07
N PHE A 85 -0.78 0.54 -3.08
CA PHE A 85 -1.53 -0.36 -3.95
C PHE A 85 -0.61 -1.42 -4.56
N VAL A 86 -1.20 -2.51 -5.02
CA VAL A 86 -0.46 -3.55 -5.76
C VAL A 86 -0.50 -3.22 -7.24
N SER A 87 0.64 -3.36 -7.93
CA SER A 87 0.77 -3.11 -9.36
C SER A 87 1.68 -4.16 -10.01
N GLU A 88 1.36 -4.57 -11.23
CA GLU A 88 2.20 -5.46 -12.06
C GLU A 88 3.32 -4.72 -12.82
N ARG A 89 3.49 -3.41 -12.60
CA ARG A 89 4.38 -2.56 -13.41
C ARG A 89 5.85 -2.95 -13.38
N GLU A 90 6.28 -3.65 -12.33
CA GLU A 90 7.64 -4.16 -12.20
C GLU A 90 7.72 -5.59 -12.73
N HIS A 91 8.24 -5.76 -13.96
CA HIS A 91 8.49 -7.08 -14.57
C HIS A 91 7.28 -8.03 -14.65
N ASN A 92 6.05 -7.50 -14.69
CA ASN A 92 4.80 -8.28 -14.60
C ASN A 92 4.68 -9.07 -13.29
N LEU A 93 5.30 -8.56 -12.22
CA LEU A 93 5.24 -9.09 -10.87
C LEU A 93 4.34 -8.19 -10.02
N GLU A 94 3.43 -8.79 -9.27
CA GLU A 94 2.56 -8.07 -8.34
C GLU A 94 3.42 -7.52 -7.18
N THR A 95 3.80 -6.24 -7.25
CA THR A 95 4.58 -5.56 -6.22
C THR A 95 3.85 -4.32 -5.69
N LEU A 96 4.18 -3.93 -4.46
CA LEU A 96 3.58 -2.78 -3.79
C LEU A 96 4.22 -1.48 -4.27
N HIS A 97 3.36 -0.48 -4.47
CA HIS A 97 3.72 0.84 -4.93
C HIS A 97 3.07 1.91 -4.07
N VAL A 98 3.74 3.04 -3.94
CA VAL A 98 3.22 4.24 -3.29
C VAL A 98 2.98 5.30 -4.35
N ALA A 99 1.73 5.76 -4.47
CA ALA A 99 1.42 6.94 -5.26
C ALA A 99 1.26 8.16 -4.35
N LEU A 100 1.89 9.27 -4.74
CA LEU A 100 1.74 10.59 -4.15
C LEU A 100 0.97 11.47 -5.12
N ARG A 101 -0.09 12.11 -4.65
CA ARG A 101 -0.90 13.07 -5.42
C ARG A 101 -0.71 14.47 -4.88
N PHE A 102 -0.38 15.39 -5.76
CA PHE A 102 -0.21 16.81 -5.48
C PHE A 102 -1.43 17.58 -6.01
N ILE A 103 -2.24 18.17 -5.11
CA ILE A 103 -3.47 18.87 -5.49
C ILE A 103 -3.17 20.10 -6.35
N ALA A 104 -2.16 20.88 -5.98
CA ALA A 104 -1.85 22.15 -6.63
C ALA A 104 -1.44 22.00 -8.11
N SER A 105 -0.64 20.98 -8.43
CA SER A 105 -0.20 20.69 -9.81
C SER A 105 -1.11 19.70 -10.53
N GLY A 106 -1.92 18.92 -9.80
CA GLY A 106 -2.66 17.79 -10.35
C GLY A 106 -1.78 16.58 -10.71
N GLU A 107 -0.50 16.61 -10.34
CA GLU A 107 0.46 15.56 -10.65
C GLU A 107 0.32 14.35 -9.71
N VAL A 108 0.61 13.17 -10.26
CA VAL A 108 0.66 11.91 -9.53
C VAL A 108 2.01 11.26 -9.78
N ASN A 109 2.78 11.07 -8.71
CA ASN A 109 4.08 10.41 -8.75
C ASN A 109 3.97 9.04 -8.11
N VAL A 110 4.41 7.99 -8.81
CA VAL A 110 4.38 6.62 -8.28
C VAL A 110 5.80 6.11 -8.10
N PHE A 111 6.05 5.54 -6.92
CA PHE A 111 7.33 4.99 -6.50
C PHE A 111 7.14 3.52 -6.14
N SER A 112 8.10 2.67 -6.51
CA SER A 112 8.11 1.31 -5.97
C SER A 112 8.72 1.27 -4.58
N LEU A 113 8.47 0.18 -3.84
CA LEU A 113 9.14 0.01 -2.55
C LEU A 113 10.65 -0.17 -2.72
N ALA A 114 11.12 -0.65 -3.87
CA ALA A 114 12.55 -0.72 -4.16
C ALA A 114 13.16 0.68 -4.27
N ASP A 115 12.45 1.65 -4.85
CA ASP A 115 12.90 3.05 -4.90
C ASP A 115 12.99 3.69 -3.50
N ILE A 116 12.07 3.32 -2.60
CA ILE A 116 11.97 3.91 -1.25
C ILE A 116 12.92 3.24 -0.24
N TYR A 117 13.04 1.91 -0.31
CA TYR A 117 13.67 1.09 0.72
C TYR A 117 14.83 0.23 0.23
N GLY A 118 15.10 0.22 -1.08
CA GLY A 118 16.17 -0.55 -1.71
C GLY A 118 15.70 -1.89 -2.31
N THR A 119 16.49 -2.43 -3.23
CA THR A 119 16.12 -3.62 -4.02
C THR A 119 16.27 -4.94 -3.26
N ASP A 120 17.10 -5.00 -2.22
CA ASP A 120 17.43 -6.27 -1.53
C ASP A 120 16.20 -7.02 -1.05
N LEU A 121 15.23 -6.30 -0.45
CA LEU A 121 13.99 -6.89 0.06
C LEU A 121 12.82 -6.76 -0.93
N PHE A 122 12.80 -5.71 -1.74
CA PHE A 122 11.63 -5.37 -2.57
C PHE A 122 11.76 -5.75 -4.05
N SER A 123 12.80 -6.48 -4.44
CA SER A 123 12.92 -7.04 -5.79
C SER A 123 12.79 -8.56 -5.85
N GLY A 124 12.38 -9.06 -7.02
CA GLY A 124 12.42 -10.50 -7.37
C GLY A 124 11.39 -11.40 -6.69
N ALA A 125 10.48 -10.83 -5.91
CA ALA A 125 9.41 -11.57 -5.23
C ALA A 125 8.09 -10.80 -5.32
N ARG A 126 6.98 -11.54 -5.32
CA ARG A 126 5.68 -10.90 -5.28
C ARG A 126 5.45 -10.33 -3.88
N LEU A 127 4.87 -9.13 -3.84
CA LEU A 127 4.35 -8.47 -2.66
C LEU A 127 2.83 -8.49 -2.81
N GLU A 128 2.28 -9.71 -2.70
CA GLU A 128 0.86 -9.97 -2.90
C GLU A 128 0.03 -9.38 -1.74
N ASP A 129 -1.28 -9.27 -1.95
CA ASP A 129 -2.26 -8.85 -0.95
C ASP A 129 -2.19 -7.35 -0.51
N ASN A 130 -3.18 -6.91 0.27
CA ASN A 130 -3.35 -5.53 0.73
C ASN A 130 -2.14 -5.07 1.58
N GLY A 131 -1.28 -4.24 1.00
CA GLY A 131 -0.36 -3.43 1.79
C GLY A 131 -1.14 -2.48 2.71
N CYS A 132 -0.84 -2.48 4.00
CA CYS A 132 -1.50 -1.60 4.96
C CYS A 132 -0.51 -0.89 5.87
N ILE A 133 -0.90 0.31 6.31
CA ILE A 133 -0.11 1.08 7.28
C ILE A 133 -0.61 0.74 8.68
N ALA A 134 0.31 0.36 9.55
CA ALA A 134 0.07 0.08 10.96
C ALA A 134 1.00 0.95 11.83
N GLY A 135 0.77 0.96 13.14
CA GLY A 135 1.56 1.76 14.09
C GLY A 135 1.08 3.21 14.19
N GLY A 136 1.94 4.10 14.70
CA GLY A 136 1.60 5.51 14.90
C GLY A 136 0.79 5.80 16.17
N TYR A 137 0.73 4.86 17.12
CA TYR A 137 0.02 5.02 18.40
C TYR A 137 1.00 5.13 19.57
N GLU A 138 0.54 5.70 20.68
CA GLU A 138 1.33 5.88 21.91
C GLU A 138 1.26 4.65 22.81
N VAL A 139 2.41 4.21 23.33
CA VAL A 139 2.51 3.18 24.37
C VAL A 139 3.42 3.69 25.47
N ASN A 140 2.90 3.81 26.70
CA ASN A 140 3.65 4.26 27.87
C ASN A 140 4.39 5.61 27.67
N GLY A 141 3.77 6.53 26.91
CA GLY A 141 4.36 7.84 26.59
C GLY A 141 5.45 7.82 25.52
N SER A 142 5.56 6.72 24.78
CA SER A 142 6.44 6.60 23.61
C SER A 142 5.62 6.29 22.36
N THR A 143 5.82 7.07 21.30
CA THR A 143 5.18 6.86 20.00
C THR A 143 5.78 5.64 19.33
N ILE A 144 4.94 4.67 18.97
CA ILE A 144 5.32 3.56 18.11
C ILE A 144 5.38 4.03 16.67
N ASP A 145 6.47 3.69 15.98
CA ASP A 145 6.69 4.02 14.57
C ASP A 145 5.59 3.47 13.67
N HIS A 146 5.48 4.06 12.48
CA HIS A 146 4.61 3.52 11.44
C HIS A 146 5.33 2.39 10.69
N TYR A 147 4.56 1.37 10.29
CA TYR A 147 5.04 0.22 9.54
C TYR A 147 4.17 -0.01 8.32
N LEU A 148 4.79 -0.43 7.21
CA LEU A 148 4.09 -1.06 6.10
C LEU A 148 4.01 -2.56 6.38
N VAL A 149 2.80 -3.10 6.49
CA VAL A 149 2.54 -4.54 6.64
C VAL A 149 2.08 -5.09 5.29
N TYR A 150 2.67 -6.21 4.86
CA TYR A 150 2.40 -6.80 3.56
C TYR A 150 2.68 -8.30 3.55
N VAL A 151 2.14 -8.99 2.54
CA VAL A 151 2.41 -10.40 2.28
C VAL A 151 3.45 -10.49 1.17
N SER A 152 4.40 -11.42 1.28
CA SER A 152 5.36 -11.68 0.22
C SER A 152 5.63 -13.17 0.04
N THR A 153 5.99 -13.53 -1.19
CA THR A 153 6.42 -14.86 -1.62
C THR A 153 7.96 -14.99 -1.67
N LYS A 154 8.68 -14.11 -0.97
CA LYS A 154 10.15 -13.98 -1.09
C LYS A 154 10.90 -15.20 -0.57
N GLU A 155 10.40 -15.86 0.47
CA GLU A 155 11.03 -17.08 0.96
C GLU A 155 10.67 -18.27 0.04
N PRO A 156 11.66 -19.10 -0.35
CA PRO A 156 11.44 -20.22 -1.22
C PRO A 156 10.61 -21.31 -0.53
N VAL A 157 9.75 -21.97 -1.31
CA VAL A 157 8.96 -23.10 -0.84
C VAL A 157 9.86 -24.32 -0.65
N GLN A 158 9.89 -24.86 0.57
CA GLN A 158 10.67 -26.06 0.90
C GLN A 158 9.98 -27.35 0.47
N GLU A 159 8.64 -27.38 0.49
CA GLU A 159 7.84 -28.58 0.21
C GLU A 159 6.73 -28.32 -0.80
N ARG A 160 6.50 -29.29 -1.69
CA ARG A 160 5.49 -29.17 -2.75
C ARG A 160 4.09 -29.01 -2.12
N ARG A 161 3.32 -28.02 -2.60
CA ARG A 161 1.95 -27.68 -2.15
C ARG A 161 1.87 -27.06 -0.74
N SER A 162 2.99 -26.65 -0.16
CA SER A 162 2.95 -25.85 1.08
C SER A 162 2.63 -24.39 0.75
N PRO A 163 1.89 -23.69 1.62
CA PRO A 163 1.70 -22.25 1.49
C PRO A 163 3.06 -21.55 1.48
N TRP A 164 3.18 -20.47 0.73
CA TRP A 164 4.46 -19.78 0.52
C TRP A 164 4.39 -18.29 0.89
N ASN A 165 3.27 -17.89 1.47
CA ASN A 165 2.98 -16.51 1.82
C ASN A 165 3.45 -16.22 3.23
N ILE A 166 4.15 -15.10 3.37
CA ILE A 166 4.75 -14.66 4.62
C ILE A 166 4.40 -13.22 4.84
N VAL A 167 3.98 -12.91 6.07
CA VAL A 167 3.67 -11.54 6.47
C VAL A 167 4.95 -10.89 6.97
N TYR A 168 5.25 -9.72 6.42
CA TYR A 168 6.33 -8.86 6.86
C TYR A 168 5.77 -7.53 7.34
N LYS A 169 6.53 -6.86 8.20
CA LYS A 169 6.37 -5.43 8.45
C LYS A 169 7.69 -4.72 8.15
N THR A 170 7.63 -3.57 7.50
CA THR A 170 8.78 -2.70 7.26
C THR A 170 8.56 -1.39 7.99
N ASN A 171 9.48 -1.00 8.87
CA ASN A 171 9.41 0.29 9.56
C ASN A 171 9.56 1.42 8.52
N LEU A 172 8.60 2.34 8.45
CA LEU A 172 8.62 3.38 7.41
C LEU A 172 9.79 4.35 7.57
N ARG A 173 10.27 4.56 8.80
CA ARG A 173 11.37 5.46 9.13
C ARG A 173 12.72 4.80 8.87
N THR A 174 12.97 3.61 9.44
CA THR A 174 14.28 2.95 9.34
C THR A 174 14.42 2.10 8.08
N GLY A 175 13.31 1.56 7.57
CA GLY A 175 13.28 0.61 6.44
C GLY A 175 13.65 -0.82 6.85
N GLU A 176 13.89 -1.03 8.14
CA GLU A 176 14.13 -2.37 8.67
C GLU A 176 12.86 -3.20 8.52
N THR A 177 13.05 -4.45 8.11
CA THR A 177 11.96 -5.38 7.83
C THR A 177 12.03 -6.56 8.76
N GLU A 178 10.89 -6.87 9.37
CA GLU A 178 10.72 -7.99 10.29
C GLU A 178 9.68 -8.96 9.74
N ARG A 179 9.94 -10.24 9.92
CA ARG A 179 8.99 -11.32 9.64
C ARG A 179 7.98 -11.40 10.79
N LEU A 180 6.69 -11.32 10.45
CA LEU A 180 5.59 -11.47 11.42
C LEU A 180 5.05 -12.89 11.49
N THR A 181 5.17 -13.66 10.41
CA THR A 181 4.89 -15.10 10.47
C THR A 181 5.95 -15.78 11.35
N PRO A 182 5.60 -16.71 12.26
CA PRO A 182 6.58 -17.49 13.04
C PRO A 182 7.36 -18.48 12.18
N LEU A 183 8.63 -18.73 12.51
CA LEU A 183 9.51 -19.64 11.73
C LEU A 183 8.90 -21.05 11.66
N GLY A 184 9.00 -21.68 10.49
CA GLY A 184 8.38 -22.99 10.22
C GLY A 184 6.87 -22.96 9.97
N LEU A 185 6.23 -21.78 10.10
CA LEU A 185 4.85 -21.56 9.69
C LEU A 185 4.80 -20.70 8.42
N VAL A 186 3.74 -20.92 7.66
CA VAL A 186 3.40 -20.24 6.41
C VAL A 186 1.91 -19.91 6.43
N THR A 187 1.51 -18.80 5.81
CA THR A 187 0.11 -18.33 5.89
C THR A 187 -0.72 -18.79 4.69
N LEU A 188 -1.98 -19.12 4.95
CA LEU A 188 -3.03 -19.25 3.93
C LEU A 188 -3.78 -17.90 3.88
N VAL A 189 -3.58 -17.15 2.80
CA VAL A 189 -4.09 -15.76 2.63
C VAL A 189 -5.63 -15.67 2.69
N ALA A 190 -6.35 -16.77 2.48
CA ALA A 190 -7.80 -16.83 2.60
C ALA A 190 -8.34 -16.48 4.00
N CYS A 191 -7.53 -16.57 5.06
CA CYS A 191 -8.02 -16.42 6.44
C CYS A 191 -7.97 -14.99 7.00
N TYR A 192 -7.23 -14.06 6.37
CA TYR A 192 -7.00 -12.72 6.95
C TYR A 192 -7.69 -11.55 6.22
N SER A 193 -8.09 -11.70 4.95
CA SER A 193 -8.74 -10.63 4.18
C SER A 193 -10.00 -10.07 4.88
N SER A 194 -10.73 -10.92 5.62
CA SER A 194 -11.91 -10.54 6.40
C SER A 194 -11.67 -10.33 7.90
N HIS A 195 -10.52 -10.75 8.46
CA HIS A 195 -10.24 -10.65 9.91
C HIS A 195 -9.36 -9.46 10.32
N PHE A 196 -8.55 -8.90 9.42
CA PHE A 196 -7.70 -7.75 9.76
C PHE A 196 -8.51 -6.45 9.94
N SER A 197 -9.70 -6.35 9.34
CA SER A 197 -10.61 -5.20 9.51
C SER A 197 -11.23 -5.14 10.90
N TYR A 198 -11.42 -6.28 11.56
CA TYR A 198 -12.05 -6.36 12.89
C TYR A 198 -11.06 -6.13 14.02
N LEU A 199 -9.82 -6.61 13.91
CA LEU A 199 -8.82 -6.50 14.99
C LEU A 199 -8.25 -5.08 15.19
N TRP A 200 -8.47 -4.16 14.26
CA TRP A 200 -7.98 -2.76 14.32
C TRP A 200 -9.11 -1.72 14.43
N SER A 201 -10.37 -2.15 14.52
CA SER A 201 -11.49 -1.25 14.81
C SER A 201 -11.77 -1.10 16.32
N ASP A 202 -11.18 -1.97 17.15
CA ASP A 202 -11.39 -2.05 18.60
C ASP A 202 -10.11 -1.74 19.42
N ALA A 203 -9.17 -0.95 18.88
CA ALA A 203 -7.98 -0.48 19.59
C ALA A 203 -7.87 1.05 19.55
#